data_AF-A0A7S1LQ70-F1
#
_entry.id   AF-A0A7S1LQ70-F1
#
_cell.length_a   1.000
_cell.length_b   1.000
_cell.length_c   1.000
_cell.angle_alpha   90.00
_cell.angle_beta   90.00
_cell.angle_gamma   90.00
#
_symmetry.space_group_name_H-M   'P 1'
#
loop_
_entity.id
_entity.type
_entity.pdbx_description
1 polymer ?
#
loop_
_entity_poly.entity_id
_entity_poly.type
_entity_poly.pdbx_seq_one_letter_code
_entity_poly.pdbx_strand_id
1 'polypeptide(L)'
;GEEPVPDSPEWRSPELAWRWRLSRTWWRQTLENRGPRYNGYPVSSGYVGSFAIDGLAIALWAAYNASSFDEAVERCVNLQGDADSTGAICGALCGAFYGVGAMSERLVASVQRWDGGGGIALRGVLLWYMGTVYSGASP
;
A
#
# COMPACT_ATOMS: atom_id res chain seq x y z
N GLY A 1 -10.01 8.38 12.86
CA GLY A 1 -10.09 7.63 14.13
C GLY A 1 -9.53 8.49 15.24
N GLU A 2 -9.64 8.07 16.49
CA GLU A 2 -9.03 8.79 17.61
C GLU A 2 -7.55 8.45 17.75
N GLU A 3 -6.74 9.47 18.03
CA GLU A 3 -5.31 9.30 18.31
C GLU A 3 -5.14 8.48 19.61
N PRO A 4 -4.19 7.53 19.64
CA PRO A 4 -3.90 6.79 20.86
C PRO A 4 -3.39 7.74 21.95
N VAL A 5 -3.91 7.61 23.16
CA VAL A 5 -3.39 8.35 24.32
C VAL A 5 -2.02 7.78 24.66
N PRO A 6 -0.95 8.59 24.82
CA PRO A 6 0.37 8.09 25.21
C PRO A 6 0.29 7.19 26.45
N ASP A 7 1.10 6.12 26.47
CA ASP A 7 1.15 5.11 27.52
C ASP A 7 -0.09 4.23 27.75
N SER A 8 -1.20 4.49 27.05
CA SER A 8 -2.39 3.62 27.07
C SER A 8 -2.11 2.20 26.55
N PRO A 9 -2.98 1.22 26.86
CA PRO A 9 -2.90 -0.11 26.25
C PRO A 9 -2.88 -0.06 24.71
N GLU A 10 -3.62 0.87 24.11
CA GLU A 10 -3.67 1.08 22.67
C GLU A 10 -2.34 1.60 22.13
N TRP A 11 -1.71 2.54 22.84
CA TRP A 11 -0.39 3.10 22.49
C TRP A 11 0.71 2.04 22.53
N ARG A 12 0.63 1.11 23.48
CA ARG A 12 1.60 0.02 23.66
C ARG A 12 1.35 -1.17 22.72
N SER A 13 0.33 -1.10 21.87
CA SER A 13 0.00 -2.20 20.97
C SER A 13 1.09 -2.44 19.92
N PRO A 14 1.52 -3.70 19.70
CA PRO A 14 2.42 -4.03 18.60
C PRO A 14 1.77 -3.86 17.22
N GLU A 15 0.45 -3.63 17.18
CA GLU A 15 -0.34 -3.39 15.97
C GLU A 15 -0.77 -1.93 15.81
N LEU A 16 -0.08 -1.00 16.50
CA LEU A 16 -0.44 0.42 16.48
C LEU A 16 -0.49 1.01 15.05
N ALA A 17 0.37 0.53 14.17
CA ALA A 17 0.40 0.77 12.73
C ALA A 17 -0.93 0.57 11.99
N TRP A 18 -1.79 -0.33 12.47
CA TRP A 18 -3.10 -0.62 11.85
C TRP A 18 -4.13 0.49 12.04
N ARG A 19 -3.78 1.58 12.72
CA ARG A 19 -4.59 2.81 12.77
C ARG A 19 -4.43 3.67 11.51
N TRP A 20 -4.57 3.04 10.34
CA TRP A 20 -4.36 3.67 9.03
C TRP A 20 -5.31 4.83 8.71
N ARG A 21 -6.43 4.97 9.44
CA ARG A 21 -7.37 6.11 9.33
C ARG A 21 -6.94 7.38 10.08
N LEU A 22 -5.74 7.41 10.65
CA LEU A 22 -5.17 8.59 11.28
C LEU A 22 -4.39 9.41 10.26
N SER A 23 -4.27 10.71 10.51
CA SER A 23 -3.55 11.65 9.63
C SER A 23 -2.04 11.43 9.60
N ARG A 24 -1.49 10.75 10.60
CA ARG A 24 -0.08 10.36 10.68
C ARG A 24 0.07 8.87 11.01
N THR A 25 1.23 8.33 10.66
CA THR A 25 1.62 6.97 11.02
C THR A 25 2.36 6.94 12.34
N TRP A 26 2.40 5.75 12.94
CA TRP A 26 3.10 5.49 14.20
C TRP A 26 4.13 4.36 14.05
N TRP A 27 4.81 4.30 12.90
CA TRP A 27 5.72 3.20 12.57
C TRP A 27 6.86 3.05 13.58
N ARG A 28 7.49 4.15 14.01
CA ARG A 28 8.55 4.09 15.03
C ARG A 28 8.04 3.48 16.33
N GLN A 29 6.92 3.99 16.84
CA GLN A 29 6.32 3.45 18.07
C GLN A 29 5.88 1.99 17.90
N THR A 30 5.36 1.61 16.73
CA THR A 30 4.98 0.22 16.42
C THR A 30 6.20 -0.69 16.51
N LEU A 31 7.33 -0.29 15.92
CA LEU A 31 8.58 -1.05 16.00
C LEU A 31 9.12 -1.15 17.43
N GLU A 32 9.04 -0.07 18.21
CA GLU A 32 9.41 -0.07 19.63
C GLU A 32 8.55 -1.04 20.43
N ASN A 33 7.22 -1.02 20.23
CA ASN A 33 6.28 -1.91 20.91
C ASN A 33 6.53 -3.39 20.58
N ARG A 34 7.00 -3.68 19.35
CA ARG A 34 7.35 -5.04 18.91
C ARG A 34 8.71 -5.51 19.44
N GLY A 35 9.60 -4.60 19.79
CA GLY A 35 10.96 -4.95 20.23
C GLY A 35 11.73 -5.73 19.13
N PRO A 36 12.56 -6.73 19.49
CA PRO A 36 13.41 -7.42 18.52
C PRO A 36 12.68 -8.45 17.65
N ARG A 37 11.49 -8.90 18.06
CA ARG A 37 10.76 -9.99 17.41
C ARG A 37 9.27 -9.76 17.43
N TYR A 38 8.62 -9.99 16.31
CA TYR A 38 7.17 -9.93 16.17
C TYR A 38 6.65 -11.15 15.43
N ASN A 39 5.65 -11.83 16.01
CA ASN A 39 5.03 -13.03 15.43
C ASN A 39 6.05 -14.11 14.96
N GLY A 40 7.15 -14.29 15.71
CA GLY A 40 8.21 -15.26 15.38
C GLY A 40 9.30 -14.75 14.41
N TYR A 41 9.15 -13.57 13.83
CA TYR A 41 10.10 -12.97 12.88
C TYR A 41 10.92 -11.84 13.52
N PRO A 42 12.17 -11.61 13.07
CA PRO A 42 12.96 -10.47 13.52
C PRO A 42 12.34 -9.15 13.04
N VAL A 43 12.39 -8.13 13.90
CA VAL A 43 11.97 -6.77 13.55
C VAL A 43 13.19 -5.97 13.12
N SER A 44 13.14 -5.38 11.93
CA SER A 44 14.18 -4.48 11.42
C SER A 44 13.66 -3.05 11.37
N SER A 45 14.26 -2.15 12.13
CA SER A 45 13.87 -0.74 12.16
C SER A 45 14.19 0.01 10.85
N GLY A 46 15.17 -0.48 10.09
CA GLY A 46 15.55 0.09 8.79
C GLY A 46 14.75 -0.44 7.60
N TYR A 47 13.86 -1.42 7.82
CA TYR A 47 13.17 -2.12 6.73
C TYR A 47 11.67 -2.30 7.02
N VAL A 48 11.02 -1.17 7.32
CA VAL A 48 9.57 -1.06 7.55
C VAL A 48 8.80 -1.41 6.29
N GLY A 49 7.67 -2.11 6.43
CA GLY A 49 6.80 -2.51 5.32
C GLY A 49 7.13 -3.86 4.67
N SER A 50 8.29 -4.45 4.98
CA SER A 50 8.73 -5.75 4.45
C SER A 50 7.93 -6.94 4.99
N PHE A 51 7.33 -6.80 6.17
CA PHE A 51 6.31 -7.74 6.63
C PHE A 51 5.00 -7.43 5.90
N ALA A 52 4.42 -8.42 5.21
CA ALA A 52 3.28 -8.20 4.30
C ALA A 52 2.11 -7.41 4.93
N ILE A 53 1.84 -7.67 6.20
CA ILE A 53 0.81 -6.97 7.00
C ILE A 53 1.17 -5.50 7.22
N ASP A 54 2.44 -5.17 7.45
CA ASP A 54 2.90 -3.78 7.54
C ASP A 54 2.79 -3.07 6.21
N GLY A 55 3.20 -3.75 5.12
CA GLY A 55 3.12 -3.17 3.79
C GLY A 55 1.69 -2.85 3.37
N LEU A 56 0.73 -3.69 3.74
CA LEU A 56 -0.69 -3.41 3.57
C LEU A 56 -1.17 -2.22 4.42
N ALA A 57 -0.77 -2.13 5.69
CA ALA A 57 -1.14 -1.01 6.55
C ALA A 57 -0.55 0.34 6.06
N ILE A 58 0.66 0.33 5.50
CA ILE A 58 1.28 1.48 4.82
C ILE A 58 0.44 1.92 3.62
N ALA A 59 0.11 0.99 2.73
CA ALA A 59 -0.67 1.27 1.54
C ALA A 59 -2.07 1.80 1.88
N LEU A 60 -2.73 1.22 2.88
CA LEU A 60 -4.04 1.69 3.37
C LEU A 60 -3.97 3.10 3.95
N TRP A 61 -2.93 3.40 4.73
CA TRP A 61 -2.75 4.74 5.29
C TRP A 61 -2.54 5.77 4.19
N ALA A 62 -1.67 5.47 3.22
CA ALA A 62 -1.38 6.37 2.11
C ALA A 62 -2.62 6.61 1.24
N ALA A 63 -3.36 5.55 0.89
CA ALA A 63 -4.58 5.63 0.11
C ALA A 63 -5.70 6.43 0.83
N TYR A 64 -5.88 6.22 2.14
CA TYR A 64 -6.91 6.89 2.91
C TYR A 64 -6.63 8.39 3.12
N ASN A 65 -5.36 8.76 3.23
CA ASN A 65 -4.95 10.15 3.51
C ASN A 65 -4.61 10.94 2.24
N ALA A 66 -4.85 10.39 1.06
CA ALA A 66 -4.64 11.05 -0.22
C ALA A 66 -5.96 11.42 -0.89
N SER A 67 -5.91 12.44 -1.74
CA SER A 67 -7.02 12.91 -2.56
C SER A 67 -6.88 12.54 -4.04
N SER A 68 -5.76 11.94 -4.42
CA SER A 68 -5.48 11.48 -5.79
C SER A 68 -4.58 10.25 -5.80
N PHE A 69 -4.52 9.56 -6.94
CA PHE A 69 -3.63 8.41 -7.15
C PHE A 69 -2.15 8.79 -6.92
N ASP A 70 -1.70 9.86 -7.57
CA ASP A 70 -0.32 10.33 -7.51
C ASP A 70 0.07 10.70 -6.08
N GLU A 71 -0.80 11.41 -5.36
CA GLU A 71 -0.57 11.76 -3.95
C GLU A 71 -0.50 10.51 -3.06
N ALA A 72 -1.34 9.50 -3.30
CA ALA A 72 -1.30 8.25 -2.54
C ALA A 72 0.02 7.51 -2.72
N VAL A 73 0.47 7.35 -3.97
CA VAL A 73 1.74 6.71 -4.28
C VAL A 73 2.91 7.51 -3.68
N GLU A 74 2.91 8.82 -3.83
CA GLU A 74 3.94 9.70 -3.25
C GLU A 74 4.02 9.58 -1.72
N ARG A 75 2.88 9.65 -1.03
CA ARG A 75 2.81 9.46 0.43
C ARG A 75 3.34 8.09 0.85
N CYS A 76 2.99 7.05 0.09
CA CYS A 76 3.41 5.68 0.36
C CYS A 76 4.93 5.53 0.29
N VAL A 77 5.55 5.94 -0.83
CA VAL A 77 7.00 5.76 -1.03
C VAL A 77 7.84 6.66 -0.11
N ASN A 78 7.31 7.82 0.30
CA ASN A 78 7.97 8.72 1.24
C ASN A 78 8.00 8.18 2.69
N LEU A 79 7.29 7.09 3.01
CA LEU A 79 7.45 6.38 4.27
C LEU A 79 8.74 5.53 4.33
N GLN A 80 9.47 5.42 3.22
CA GLN A 80 10.74 4.69 3.10
C GLN A 80 10.59 3.19 3.42
N GLY A 81 11.69 2.51 3.73
CA GLY A 81 11.70 1.06 3.97
C GLY A 81 11.53 0.29 2.67
N ASP A 82 10.57 -0.64 2.65
CA ASP A 82 10.24 -1.48 1.49
C ASP A 82 9.30 -0.74 0.50
N ALA A 83 9.78 0.42 0.03
CA ALA A 83 8.98 1.40 -0.70
C ALA A 83 8.45 0.89 -2.05
N ASP A 84 9.19 -0.02 -2.71
CA ASP A 84 8.77 -0.65 -3.96
C ASP A 84 7.60 -1.62 -3.74
N SER A 85 7.70 -2.52 -2.75
CA SER A 85 6.61 -3.44 -2.39
C SER A 85 5.36 -2.69 -1.91
N THR A 86 5.53 -1.74 -0.98
CA THR A 86 4.42 -0.98 -0.43
C THR A 86 3.79 -0.05 -1.46
N GLY A 87 4.61 0.59 -2.30
CA GLY A 87 4.18 1.38 -3.45
C GLY A 87 3.41 0.54 -4.48
N ALA A 88 3.82 -0.71 -4.73
CA ALA A 88 3.08 -1.62 -5.61
C ALA A 88 1.71 -2.00 -5.03
N ILE A 89 1.62 -2.30 -3.73
CA ILE A 89 0.34 -2.56 -3.05
C ILE A 89 -0.56 -1.32 -3.11
N CYS A 90 -0.02 -0.15 -2.79
CA CYS A 90 -0.74 1.13 -2.85
C CYS A 90 -1.21 1.45 -4.27
N GLY A 91 -0.37 1.23 -5.29
CA GLY A 91 -0.68 1.44 -6.69
C GLY A 91 -1.79 0.50 -7.20
N ALA A 92 -1.76 -0.78 -6.81
CA ALA A 92 -2.82 -1.72 -7.15
C ALA A 92 -4.16 -1.31 -6.51
N LEU A 93 -4.14 -0.97 -5.22
CA LEU A 93 -5.30 -0.51 -4.48
C LEU A 93 -5.88 0.76 -5.10
N CYS A 94 -5.07 1.82 -5.17
CA CYS A 94 -5.49 3.12 -5.69
C CYS A 94 -5.85 3.05 -7.17
N GLY A 95 -5.19 2.21 -7.97
CA GLY A 95 -5.52 2.03 -9.38
C GLY A 95 -6.93 1.46 -9.58
N ALA A 96 -7.35 0.54 -8.71
CA ALA A 96 -8.72 0.03 -8.71
C ALA A 96 -9.76 1.08 -8.28
N PHE A 97 -9.40 1.98 -7.37
CA PHE A 97 -10.31 3.02 -6.85
C PHE A 97 -10.43 4.25 -7.76
N TYR A 98 -9.30 4.79 -8.22
CA TYR A 98 -9.25 6.03 -9.00
C TYR A 98 -9.34 5.80 -10.52
N GLY A 99 -8.99 4.59 -10.98
CA GLY A 99 -8.93 4.26 -12.40
C GLY A 99 -7.71 4.86 -13.12
N VAL A 100 -7.44 4.36 -14.34
CA VAL A 100 -6.27 4.76 -15.13
C VAL A 100 -6.28 6.24 -15.54
N GLY A 101 -7.46 6.82 -15.76
CA GLY A 101 -7.60 8.22 -16.17
C GLY A 101 -7.21 9.24 -15.09
N ALA A 102 -7.09 8.80 -13.84
CA ALA A 102 -6.66 9.65 -12.72
C ALA A 102 -5.14 9.61 -12.47
N MET A 103 -4.40 8.73 -13.14
CA MET A 103 -2.95 8.59 -13.00
C MET A 103 -2.24 9.62 -13.89
N SER A 104 -1.16 10.25 -13.40
CA SER A 104 -0.37 11.11 -14.29
C SER A 104 0.34 10.32 -15.39
N GLU A 105 0.41 10.93 -16.58
CA GLU A 105 1.11 10.38 -17.73
C GLU A 105 2.58 10.04 -17.41
N ARG A 106 3.22 10.81 -16.52
CA ARG A 106 4.60 10.58 -16.09
C ARG A 106 4.75 9.24 -15.38
N LEU A 107 3.85 8.91 -14.45
CA LEU A 107 3.91 7.64 -13.71
C LEU A 107 3.61 6.47 -14.64
N VAL A 108 2.59 6.61 -15.50
CA VAL A 108 2.23 5.59 -16.50
C VAL A 108 3.41 5.32 -17.44
N ALA A 109 4.02 6.36 -18.01
CA ALA A 109 5.16 6.22 -18.91
C ALA A 109 6.37 5.57 -18.22
N SER A 110 6.59 5.87 -16.94
CA SER A 110 7.69 5.29 -16.15
C SER A 110 7.54 3.78 -15.97
N VAL A 111 6.32 3.30 -15.72
CA VAL A 111 6.02 1.86 -15.61
C VAL A 111 6.01 1.19 -16.98
N GLN A 112 5.39 1.81 -17.98
CA GLN A 112 5.28 1.25 -19.34
C GLN A 112 6.64 0.98 -20.00
N ARG A 113 7.67 1.76 -19.64
CA ARG A 113 9.07 1.50 -20.04
C ARG A 113 9.53 0.09 -19.69
N TRP A 114 9.11 -0.40 -18.53
CA TRP A 114 9.46 -1.75 -18.03
C TRP A 114 8.39 -2.79 -18.37
N ASP A 115 7.17 -2.36 -18.68
CA ASP A 115 6.05 -3.22 -19.11
C ASP A 115 6.04 -3.51 -20.63
N GLY A 116 7.13 -3.25 -21.34
CA GLY A 116 7.20 -3.48 -22.80
C GLY A 116 6.10 -2.77 -23.59
N GLY A 117 5.70 -1.56 -23.16
CA GLY A 117 4.64 -0.78 -23.81
C GLY A 117 3.21 -1.12 -23.36
N GLY A 118 3.02 -1.71 -22.18
CA GLY A 118 1.69 -2.01 -21.62
C GLY A 118 1.27 -3.48 -21.73
N GLY A 119 2.22 -4.40 -21.92
CA GLY A 119 1.94 -5.80 -22.17
C GLY A 119 1.30 -6.52 -20.98
N ILE A 120 1.67 -6.19 -19.74
CA ILE A 120 1.05 -6.75 -18.52
C ILE A 120 -0.38 -6.25 -18.41
N ALA A 121 -0.62 -4.95 -18.61
CA ALA A 121 -1.96 -4.39 -18.56
C ALA A 121 -2.89 -5.05 -19.60
N LEU A 122 -2.43 -5.22 -20.84
CA LEU A 122 -3.18 -5.89 -21.90
C LEU A 122 -3.52 -7.35 -21.53
N ARG A 123 -2.55 -8.10 -21.00
CA ARG A 123 -2.78 -9.48 -20.54
C ARG A 123 -3.81 -9.53 -19.42
N GLY A 124 -3.79 -8.56 -18.50
CA GLY A 124 -4.79 -8.44 -17.44
C GLY A 124 -6.20 -8.24 -17.99
N VAL A 125 -6.37 -7.33 -18.95
CA VAL A 125 -7.66 -7.09 -19.62
C VAL A 125 -8.14 -8.33 -20.38
N LEU A 126 -7.25 -9.01 -21.10
CA LEU A 126 -7.58 -10.25 -21.82
C LEU A 126 -8.03 -11.36 -20.87
N LEU A 127 -7.34 -11.53 -19.73
CA LEU A 127 -7.72 -12.51 -18.71
C LEU A 127 -9.10 -12.20 -18.13
N TRP A 128 -9.39 -10.93 -17.82
CA TRP A 128 -10.70 -10.50 -17.36
C TRP A 128 -11.79 -10.78 -18.41
N TYR A 129 -11.56 -10.36 -19.66
CA TYR A 129 -12.51 -10.56 -20.76
C TYR A 129 -12.78 -12.05 -21.04
N MET A 130 -11.74 -12.89 -21.08
CA MET A 130 -11.94 -14.33 -21.22
C MET A 130 -12.73 -14.89 -20.03
N GLY A 131 -12.43 -14.44 -18.81
CA GLY A 131 -13.15 -14.85 -17.60
C GLY A 131 -14.65 -14.54 -17.66
N THR A 132 -15.05 -13.36 -18.15
CA THR A 132 -16.47 -13.00 -18.30
C THR A 132 -17.16 -13.87 -19.34
N VAL A 133 -16.52 -14.09 -20.49
CA VAL A 133 -17.04 -14.99 -21.54
C VAL A 133 -17.24 -16.43 -21.04
N TYR A 134 -16.26 -16.99 -20.31
CA TYR A 134 -16.35 -18.37 -19.81
C TYR A 134 -17.31 -18.55 -18.63
N SER A 135 -17.55 -17.50 -17.84
CA SER A 135 -18.49 -17.55 -16.70
C SER A 135 -19.95 -17.29 -17.10
N GLY A 136 -20.22 -16.92 -18.35
CA GLY A 136 -21.57 -16.56 -18.81
C GLY A 136 -22.08 -15.22 -18.25
N ALA A 137 -21.22 -14.47 -17.54
CA ALA A 137 -21.50 -13.12 -17.11
C ALA A 137 -21.33 -12.16 -18.30
N SER A 138 -22.33 -11.32 -18.57
CA SER A 138 -22.17 -10.24 -19.56
C SER A 138 -21.08 -9.26 -19.09
N PRO A 139 -20.24 -8.74 -20.01
CA PRO A 139 -19.17 -7.82 -19.68
C PRO A 139 -19.65 -6.49 -19.10
#